data_AF-A0A8J8EHZ8-F1
#
_entry.id   AF-A0A8J8EHZ8-F1
#
_cell.length_a   1.000
_cell.length_b   1.000
_cell.length_c   1.000
_cell.angle_alpha   90.00
_cell.angle_beta   90.00
_cell.angle_gamma   90.00
#
_symmetry.space_group_name_H-M   'P 1'
#
loop_
_entity.id
_entity.type
_entity.pdbx_description
1 polymer ?
#
loop_
_entity_poly.entity_id
_entity_poly.type
_entity_poly.pdbx_seq_one_letter_code
_entity_poly.pdbx_strand_id
1 'polypeptide(L)'
;MLLTRHAKERLAKRLAKRRKLERIYSELWAFLDRSRRIDVNEKVVIFTDGRKSLVCARLECERLSLEEIRERVSGISGAYECVFFDGRVFRHTRPEKFVQNLSEGEYCFYLNREKRSLYIGSEEPLLVITVRPARGGERNQASSTGTTSMSPKGSS
;
A
#
# COMPACT_ATOMS: atom_id res chain seq x y z
N MET A 1 0.89 -3.05 0.91
CA MET A 1 0.43 -2.71 -0.45
C MET A 1 1.25 -3.43 -1.49
N LEU A 2 0.63 -3.87 -2.58
CA LEU A 2 1.28 -4.38 -3.79
C LEU A 2 1.20 -3.36 -4.92
N LEU A 3 2.14 -3.41 -5.86
CA LEU A 3 2.21 -2.46 -6.97
C LEU A 3 1.97 -3.16 -8.31
N THR A 4 0.99 -2.66 -9.08
CA THR A 4 0.89 -3.02 -10.50
C THR A 4 2.11 -2.50 -11.27
N ARG A 5 2.38 -3.09 -12.45
CA ARG A 5 3.42 -2.57 -13.37
C ARG A 5 3.22 -1.09 -13.68
N HIS A 6 1.97 -0.69 -13.98
CA HIS A 6 1.63 0.71 -14.23
C HIS A 6 1.95 1.58 -13.01
N ALA A 7 1.53 1.19 -11.81
CA ALA A 7 1.83 1.94 -10.60
C ALA A 7 3.33 2.08 -10.35
N LYS A 8 4.15 1.04 -10.56
CA LYS A 8 5.62 1.11 -10.44
C LYS A 8 6.19 2.18 -11.35
N GLU A 9 5.78 2.21 -12.61
CA GLU A 9 6.24 3.22 -13.58
C GLU A 9 5.82 4.63 -13.17
N ARG A 10 4.59 4.80 -12.66
CA ARG A 10 4.09 6.10 -12.20
C ARG A 10 4.79 6.57 -10.93
N LEU A 11 5.01 5.69 -9.97
CA LEU A 11 5.78 5.97 -8.76
C LEU A 11 7.24 6.30 -9.08
N ALA A 12 7.88 5.53 -9.97
CA ALA A 12 9.24 5.81 -10.42
C ALA A 12 9.35 7.20 -11.06
N LYS A 13 8.38 7.58 -11.91
CA LYS A 13 8.37 8.89 -12.59
C LYS A 13 8.01 10.06 -11.66
N ARG A 14 7.04 9.87 -10.77
CA ARG A 14 6.38 10.97 -10.06
C ARG A 14 6.76 11.08 -8.60
N LEU A 15 7.20 9.99 -7.98
CA LEU A 15 7.52 9.93 -6.56
C LEU A 15 9.02 9.72 -6.36
N ALA A 16 9.55 8.58 -6.79
CA ALA A 16 10.92 8.18 -6.48
C ALA A 16 12.00 8.81 -7.38
N LYS A 17 11.64 9.33 -8.56
CA LYS A 17 12.57 9.79 -9.62
C LYS A 17 13.69 8.79 -9.95
N ARG A 18 13.48 7.50 -9.64
CA ARG A 18 14.43 6.39 -9.76
C ARG A 18 13.63 5.10 -10.02
N ARG A 19 14.26 4.11 -10.65
CA ARG A 19 13.60 2.86 -11.08
C ARG A 19 13.81 1.65 -10.15
N LYS A 20 14.71 1.75 -9.17
CA LYS A 20 15.01 0.63 -8.25
C LYS A 20 13.80 0.35 -7.34
N LEU A 21 13.32 -0.89 -7.30
CA LEU A 21 12.06 -1.26 -6.63
C LEU A 21 12.08 -0.98 -5.13
N GLU A 22 13.21 -1.22 -4.46
CA GLU A 22 13.39 -0.94 -3.05
C GLU A 22 13.19 0.56 -2.75
N ARG A 23 13.66 1.44 -3.63
CA ARG A 23 13.41 2.88 -3.52
C ARG A 23 11.96 3.25 -3.81
N ILE A 24 11.33 2.57 -4.76
CA ILE A 24 9.90 2.79 -5.06
C ILE A 24 9.04 2.46 -3.85
N TYR A 25 9.31 1.34 -3.17
CA TYR A 25 8.60 0.95 -1.95
C TYR A 25 8.95 1.87 -0.77
N SER A 26 10.22 2.28 -0.61
CA SER A 26 10.62 3.28 0.40
C SER A 26 9.84 4.59 0.27
N GLU A 27 9.75 5.12 -0.95
CA GLU A 27 9.01 6.34 -1.23
C GLU A 27 7.50 6.15 -1.10
N LEU A 28 6.99 4.97 -1.44
CA LEU A 28 5.59 4.60 -1.20
C LEU A 28 5.27 4.68 0.30
N TRP A 29 6.07 4.05 1.17
CA TRP A 29 5.84 4.11 2.62
C TRP A 29 5.89 5.55 3.13
N ALA A 30 6.89 6.32 2.72
CA ALA A 30 6.98 7.74 3.09
C ALA A 30 5.76 8.55 2.60
N PHE A 31 5.20 8.19 1.43
CA PHE A 31 3.96 8.80 0.93
C PHE A 31 2.76 8.44 1.79
N LEU A 32 2.64 7.18 2.22
CA LEU A 32 1.56 6.75 3.10
C LEU A 32 1.60 7.49 4.45
N ASP A 33 2.78 7.71 5.02
CA ASP A 33 2.95 8.43 6.31
C ASP A 33 2.37 9.84 6.33
N ARG A 34 2.44 10.53 5.19
CA ARG A 34 1.97 11.90 5.04
C ARG A 34 0.61 11.99 4.35
N SER A 35 -0.01 10.86 4.04
CA SER A 35 -1.26 10.82 3.30
C SER A 35 -2.44 10.54 4.23
N ARG A 36 -3.58 11.12 3.88
CA ARG A 36 -4.87 10.71 4.43
C ARG A 36 -5.47 9.59 3.61
N ARG A 37 -6.11 8.65 4.29
CA ARG A 37 -6.90 7.59 3.68
C ARG A 37 -8.33 8.08 3.44
N ILE A 38 -8.85 7.78 2.25
CA ILE A 38 -10.24 8.05 1.84
C ILE A 38 -10.79 6.72 1.31
N ASP A 39 -11.75 6.14 2.02
CA ASP A 39 -12.50 4.98 1.55
C ASP A 39 -13.60 5.49 0.60
N VAL A 40 -13.41 5.26 -0.71
CA VAL A 40 -14.33 5.74 -1.75
C VAL A 40 -15.56 4.85 -1.84
N ASN A 41 -15.33 3.54 -1.76
CA ASN A 41 -16.34 2.50 -1.64
C ASN A 41 -15.67 1.22 -1.10
N GLU A 42 -16.42 0.12 -1.06
CA GLU A 42 -15.94 -1.18 -0.57
C GLU A 42 -14.70 -1.70 -1.30
N LYS A 43 -14.53 -1.36 -2.58
CA LYS A 43 -13.43 -1.88 -3.43
C LYS A 43 -12.27 -0.91 -3.57
N VAL A 44 -12.50 0.39 -3.41
CA VAL A 44 -11.55 1.44 -3.80
C VAL A 44 -11.18 2.31 -2.61
N VAL A 45 -9.86 2.45 -2.42
CA VAL A 45 -9.26 3.28 -1.37
C VAL A 45 -8.31 4.27 -2.03
N ILE A 46 -8.32 5.53 -1.58
CA ILE A 46 -7.39 6.56 -2.04
C ILE A 46 -6.54 7.05 -0.87
N PHE A 47 -5.23 7.15 -1.09
CA PHE A 47 -4.33 7.85 -0.18
C PHE A 47 -3.89 9.16 -0.83
N THR A 48 -4.03 10.29 -0.14
CA THR A 48 -3.73 11.60 -0.70
C THR A 48 -2.96 12.48 0.29
N ASP A 49 -1.91 13.14 -0.18
CA ASP A 49 -1.18 14.19 0.55
C ASP A 49 -1.65 15.60 0.14
N GLY A 50 -2.78 15.68 -0.58
CA GLY A 50 -3.33 16.92 -1.13
C GLY A 50 -2.64 17.39 -2.42
N ARG A 51 -1.49 16.82 -2.81
CA ARG A 51 -0.83 17.12 -4.09
C ARG A 51 -0.98 15.96 -5.06
N LYS A 52 -0.77 14.74 -4.57
CA LYS A 52 -0.89 13.49 -5.32
C LYS A 52 -1.85 12.56 -4.60
N SER A 53 -2.43 11.67 -5.39
CA SER A 53 -3.32 10.62 -4.90
C SER A 53 -2.89 9.28 -5.47
N LEU A 54 -2.75 8.33 -4.56
CA LEU A 54 -2.51 6.92 -4.80
C LEU A 54 -3.87 6.23 -4.82
N VAL A 55 -4.22 5.63 -5.95
CA VAL A 55 -5.50 4.93 -6.11
C VAL A 55 -5.24 3.44 -5.96
N CYS A 56 -5.97 2.82 -5.04
CA CYS A 56 -5.82 1.42 -4.66
C CYS A 56 -7.13 0.66 -4.84
N ALA A 57 -7.03 -0.60 -5.25
CA ALA A 57 -8.09 -1.58 -5.09
C ALA A 57 -7.81 -2.45 -3.86
N ARG A 58 -8.86 -2.82 -3.13
CA ARG A 58 -8.78 -3.87 -2.12
C ARG A 58 -8.56 -5.22 -2.79
N LEU A 59 -7.73 -6.04 -2.18
CA LEU A 59 -7.54 -7.45 -2.53
C LEU A 59 -8.05 -8.29 -1.37
N GLU A 60 -8.73 -9.37 -1.70
CA GLU A 60 -9.06 -10.40 -0.72
C GLU A 60 -7.79 -11.09 -0.24
N CYS A 61 -7.79 -11.50 1.03
CA CYS A 61 -6.73 -12.28 1.62
C CYS A 61 -7.30 -13.37 2.51
N GLU A 62 -6.49 -14.38 2.75
CA GLU A 62 -6.75 -15.37 3.79
C GLU A 62 -6.06 -14.90 5.07
N ARG A 63 -6.74 -14.96 6.22
CA ARG A 63 -6.07 -14.82 7.52
C ARG A 63 -5.47 -16.17 7.87
N LEU A 64 -4.15 -16.18 8.04
CA LEU A 64 -3.36 -17.37 8.33
C LEU A 64 -2.35 -17.06 9.42
N SER A 65 -2.07 -18.04 10.25
CA SER A 65 -0.91 -18.04 11.15
C SER A 65 0.40 -18.05 10.35
N LEU A 66 1.50 -17.62 10.97
CA LEU A 66 2.81 -17.67 10.32
C LEU A 66 3.23 -19.12 9.97
N GLU A 67 2.82 -20.11 10.75
CA GLU A 67 3.05 -21.53 10.46
C GLU A 67 2.36 -21.96 9.16
N GLU A 68 1.06 -21.69 9.02
CA GLU A 68 0.31 -21.95 7.79
C GLU A 68 0.90 -21.19 6.59
N ILE A 69 1.36 -19.94 6.79
CA ILE A 69 2.02 -19.17 5.73
C ILE A 69 3.32 -19.87 5.29
N ARG A 70 4.15 -20.37 6.23
CA ARG A 70 5.38 -21.11 5.93
C ARG A 70 5.08 -22.36 5.10
N GLU A 71 4.02 -23.09 5.44
CA GLU A 71 3.57 -24.25 4.65
C GLU A 71 3.13 -23.85 3.24
N ARG A 72 2.30 -22.80 3.11
CA ARG A 72 1.78 -22.31 1.81
C ARG A 72 2.88 -21.86 0.85
N VAL A 73 3.98 -21.32 1.38
CA VAL A 73 5.13 -20.87 0.58
C VAL A 73 6.23 -21.92 0.43
N SER A 74 6.10 -23.05 1.11
CA SER A 74 7.05 -24.17 1.01
C SER A 74 7.14 -24.68 -0.43
N GLY A 75 8.37 -24.99 -0.86
CA GLY A 75 8.64 -25.46 -2.21
C GLY A 75 8.62 -24.40 -3.30
N ILE A 76 8.34 -23.12 -2.99
CA ILE A 76 8.45 -22.02 -3.97
C ILE A 76 9.93 -21.63 -4.13
N SER A 77 10.57 -22.18 -5.17
CA SER A 77 12.00 -21.96 -5.44
C SER A 77 12.32 -20.63 -6.16
N GLY A 78 11.32 -20.03 -6.82
CA GLY A 78 11.47 -18.78 -7.57
C GLY A 78 11.49 -17.53 -6.68
N ALA A 79 12.17 -16.47 -7.13
CA ALA A 79 12.11 -15.15 -6.50
C ALA A 79 10.75 -14.47 -6.74
N TYR A 80 10.21 -13.82 -5.71
CA TYR A 80 8.95 -13.08 -5.71
C TYR A 80 9.20 -11.67 -5.19
N GLU A 81 8.34 -10.74 -5.60
CA GLU A 81 8.19 -9.47 -4.90
C GLU A 81 7.45 -9.71 -3.59
N CYS A 82 8.21 -9.81 -2.49
CA CYS A 82 7.68 -10.07 -1.17
C CYS A 82 7.55 -8.77 -0.37
N VAL A 83 6.35 -8.52 0.15
CA VAL A 83 6.03 -7.35 0.98
C VAL A 83 5.53 -7.81 2.34
N PHE A 84 6.15 -7.31 3.40
CA PHE A 84 5.64 -7.38 4.76
C PHE A 84 5.26 -5.96 5.19
N PHE A 85 3.95 -5.71 5.34
CA PHE A 85 3.45 -4.34 5.46
C PHE A 85 3.72 -3.73 6.82
N ASP A 86 3.50 -4.48 7.90
CA ASP A 86 3.63 -3.98 9.28
C ASP A 86 5.07 -3.53 9.57
N GLY A 87 6.04 -4.32 9.11
CA GLY A 87 7.47 -3.98 9.19
C GLY A 87 7.99 -3.09 8.07
N ARG A 88 7.13 -2.70 7.10
CA ARG A 88 7.52 -1.92 5.91
C ARG A 88 8.72 -2.51 5.18
N VAL A 89 8.69 -3.82 4.96
CA VAL A 89 9.77 -4.55 4.30
C VAL A 89 9.33 -4.93 2.90
N PHE A 90 10.18 -4.62 1.92
CA PHE A 90 10.12 -5.16 0.58
C PHE A 90 11.41 -5.88 0.27
N ARG A 91 11.33 -7.09 -0.28
CA ARG A 91 12.48 -7.83 -0.81
C ARG A 91 12.08 -8.58 -2.07
N HIS A 92 12.94 -8.54 -3.10
CA HIS A 92 12.85 -9.45 -4.22
C HIS A 92 13.64 -10.73 -3.87
N THR A 93 12.96 -11.75 -3.36
CA THR A 93 13.62 -12.96 -2.83
C THR A 93 12.67 -14.16 -2.84
N ARG A 94 13.13 -15.34 -2.43
CA ARG A 94 12.27 -16.52 -2.29
C ARG A 94 11.26 -16.30 -1.15
N PRO A 95 9.96 -16.57 -1.36
CA PRO A 95 8.94 -16.51 -0.31
C PRO A 95 9.34 -17.20 0.99
N GLU A 96 9.86 -18.42 0.91
CA GLU A 96 10.32 -19.19 2.07
C GLU A 96 11.40 -18.45 2.88
N LYS A 97 12.43 -17.92 2.21
CA LYS A 97 13.48 -17.12 2.87
C LYS A 97 12.92 -15.81 3.46
N PHE A 98 11.88 -15.25 2.84
CA PHE A 98 11.27 -14.01 3.30
C PHE A 98 10.56 -14.19 4.64
N VAL A 99 9.79 -15.28 4.79
CA VAL A 99 8.95 -15.52 5.99
C VAL A 99 9.73 -15.99 7.21
N GLN A 100 10.96 -16.48 7.05
CA GLN A 100 11.82 -16.95 8.15
C GLN A 100 12.10 -15.89 9.23
N ASN A 101 12.03 -14.60 8.89
CA ASN A 101 12.37 -13.50 9.81
C ASN A 101 11.13 -12.77 10.35
N LEU A 102 9.94 -13.30 10.12
CA LEU A 102 8.71 -12.72 10.65
C LEU A 102 8.46 -13.22 12.08
N SER A 103 7.90 -12.34 12.91
CA SER A 103 7.41 -12.70 14.24
C SER A 103 6.19 -13.62 14.12
N GLU A 104 6.02 -14.52 15.09
CA GLU A 104 4.80 -15.33 15.18
C GLU A 104 3.55 -14.45 15.34
N GLY A 105 2.44 -14.89 14.76
CA GLY A 105 1.17 -14.17 14.75
C GLY A 105 0.26 -14.58 13.60
N GLU A 106 -0.91 -13.95 13.54
CA GLU A 106 -1.85 -14.08 12.43
C GLU A 106 -1.72 -12.90 11.47
N TYR A 107 -1.66 -13.21 10.19
CA TYR A 107 -1.50 -12.22 9.13
C TYR A 107 -2.50 -12.46 8.02
N CYS A 108 -2.90 -11.37 7.40
CA CYS A 108 -3.57 -11.37 6.12
C CYS A 108 -2.53 -11.70 5.02
N PHE A 109 -2.76 -12.82 4.35
CA PHE A 109 -1.86 -13.44 3.38
C PHE A 109 -2.46 -13.36 1.97
N TYR A 110 -1.63 -12.90 1.02
CA TYR A 110 -1.97 -12.92 -0.39
C TYR A 110 -0.78 -13.38 -1.23
N LEU A 111 -1.01 -14.37 -2.09
CA LEU A 111 -0.01 -14.89 -3.01
C LEU A 111 -0.57 -14.91 -4.43
N ASN A 112 0.16 -14.30 -5.37
CA ASN A 112 -0.13 -14.41 -6.79
C ASN A 112 1.07 -15.05 -7.50
N ARG A 113 0.88 -16.31 -7.94
CA ARG A 113 1.92 -17.09 -8.60
C ARG A 113 2.27 -16.57 -9.99
N GLU A 114 1.28 -16.13 -10.77
CA GLU A 114 1.46 -15.60 -12.11
C GLU A 114 2.28 -14.29 -12.09
N LYS A 115 1.91 -13.37 -11.19
CA LYS A 115 2.58 -12.07 -11.02
C LYS A 115 3.82 -12.14 -10.14
N ARG A 116 4.12 -13.32 -9.57
CA ARG A 116 5.22 -13.58 -8.63
C ARG A 116 5.27 -12.54 -7.50
N SER A 117 4.13 -12.30 -6.87
CA SER A 117 4.00 -11.32 -5.77
C SER A 117 3.41 -11.96 -4.51
N LEU A 118 3.99 -11.62 -3.37
CA LEU A 118 3.57 -12.05 -2.04
C LEU A 118 3.33 -10.83 -1.15
N TYR A 119 2.23 -10.83 -0.42
CA TYR A 119 1.92 -9.86 0.62
C TYR A 119 1.59 -10.57 1.94
N ILE A 120 2.13 -10.02 3.01
CA ILE A 120 1.86 -10.39 4.40
C ILE A 120 1.70 -9.10 5.21
N GLY A 121 0.71 -9.05 6.09
CA GLY A 121 0.54 -7.94 7.04
C GLY A 121 -0.71 -8.09 7.89
N SER A 122 -0.84 -7.25 8.90
CA SER A 122 -2.01 -7.21 9.80
C SER A 122 -3.28 -6.70 9.10
N GLU A 123 -3.11 -5.80 8.11
CA GLU A 123 -4.19 -5.20 7.33
C GLU A 123 -4.40 -5.88 5.96
N GLU A 124 -5.59 -5.70 5.40
CA GLU A 124 -5.95 -6.14 4.05
C GLU A 124 -4.98 -5.59 2.97
N PRO A 125 -4.53 -6.43 2.01
CA PRO A 125 -3.71 -5.98 0.92
C PRO A 125 -4.45 -4.99 0.04
N LEU A 126 -3.76 -3.90 -0.26
CA LEU A 126 -4.18 -2.96 -1.28
C LEU A 126 -3.27 -3.08 -2.50
N LEU A 127 -3.88 -3.20 -3.69
CA LEU A 127 -3.20 -3.14 -4.98
C LEU A 127 -3.22 -1.71 -5.51
N VAL A 128 -2.04 -1.09 -5.60
CA VAL A 128 -1.91 0.23 -6.21
C VAL A 128 -2.12 0.13 -7.71
N ILE A 129 -3.15 0.81 -8.20
CA ILE A 129 -3.48 0.91 -9.61
C ILE A 129 -2.68 2.03 -10.26
N THR A 130 -2.66 3.22 -9.65
CA THR A 130 -1.97 4.39 -10.23
C THR A 130 -1.63 5.47 -9.20
N VAL A 131 -0.77 6.40 -9.62
CA VAL A 131 -0.49 7.67 -8.93
C VAL A 131 -0.79 8.82 -9.89
N ARG A 132 -1.62 9.76 -9.43
CA ARG A 132 -2.03 10.94 -10.18
C ARG A 132 -2.05 12.21 -9.32
N PRO A 133 -2.16 13.40 -9.90
CA PRO A 133 -2.49 14.61 -9.15
C PRO A 133 -3.81 14.44 -8.38
N ALA A 134 -3.89 15.05 -7.21
CA ALA A 134 -5.11 15.07 -6.40
C ALA A 134 -6.20 15.90 -7.08
N ARG A 135 -7.44 15.37 -7.11
CA ARG A 135 -8.65 16.05 -7.58
C ARG A 135 -9.16 17.03 -6.52
N GLY A 136 -10.04 17.97 -6.91
CA GLY A 136 -10.56 19.02 -6.02
C GLY A 136 -11.06 18.50 -4.66
N GLY A 137 -11.92 17.47 -4.67
CA GLY A 137 -12.40 16.85 -3.43
C GLY A 137 -11.30 16.21 -2.57
N GLU A 138 -10.31 15.57 -3.19
CA GLU A 138 -9.17 14.95 -2.49
C GLU A 138 -8.25 16.01 -1.86
N ARG A 139 -8.11 17.19 -2.48
CA ARG A 139 -7.36 18.32 -1.93
C ARG A 139 -8.04 18.90 -0.69
N ASN A 140 -9.35 19.12 -0.79
CA ASN A 140 -10.13 19.71 0.30
C ASN A 140 -10.17 18.80 1.54
N GLN A 141 -10.24 17.49 1.33
CA GLN A 141 -10.18 16.50 2.42
C GLN A 141 -8.77 16.37 3.04
N ALA A 142 -7.71 16.70 2.30
CA ALA A 142 -6.35 16.77 2.84
C ALA A 142 -6.15 18.01 3.73
N SER A 143 -6.83 19.12 3.44
CA SER A 143 -6.70 20.40 4.16
C SER A 143 -7.57 20.54 5.40
N SER A 144 -8.52 19.64 5.67
CA SER A 144 -9.51 19.79 6.75
C SER A 144 -8.98 19.54 8.18
N THR A 145 -7.72 19.91 8.49
CA THR A 145 -7.28 20.12 9.88
C THR A 145 -7.44 21.57 10.36
N GLY A 146 -8.10 22.46 9.60
CA GLY A 146 -8.24 23.84 10.03
C GLY A 146 -9.27 24.63 9.24
N THR A 147 -10.55 24.44 9.56
CA THR A 147 -11.55 25.50 9.36
C THR A 147 -12.69 25.28 10.34
N THR A 148 -12.50 25.71 11.59
CA THR A 148 -13.62 26.14 12.43
C THR A 148 -14.31 27.26 11.68
N SER A 149 -15.50 26.98 11.15
CA SER A 149 -16.39 27.99 10.59
C SER A 149 -16.84 28.92 11.71
N MET A 150 -16.16 30.07 11.89
CA MET A 150 -16.76 31.20 12.57
C MET A 150 -17.74 31.86 11.60
N SER A 151 -19.04 31.64 11.83
CA SER A 151 -20.10 32.44 11.21
C SER A 151 -20.04 33.85 11.78
N PRO A 152 -19.97 34.92 10.96
CA PRO A 152 -20.21 36.26 11.47
C PRO A 152 -21.71 36.41 11.70
N LYS A 153 -22.14 36.53 12.95
CA LYS A 153 -23.46 37.08 13.27
C LYS A 153 -23.43 38.56 12.90
N GLY A 154 -23.91 38.88 11.70
CA GLY A 154 -24.32 40.23 11.35
C GLY A 154 -25.70 40.49 11.94
N SER A 155 -25.76 41.33 12.96
CA SER A 155 -26.99 41.97 13.42
C SER A 155 -27.11 43.32 12.72
N SER A 156 -28.19 43.54 11.99
CA SER A 156 -28.78 44.85 11.70
C SER A 156 -30.27 44.64 11.48
#